data_AF-A0A8S2WNP5-F1
#
_entry.id   AF-A0A8S2WNP5-F1
#
_cell.length_a   1.000
_cell.length_b   1.000
_cell.length_c   1.000
_cell.angle_alpha   90.00
_cell.angle_beta   90.00
_cell.angle_gamma   90.00
#
_symmetry.space_group_name_H-M   'P 1'
#
loop_
_entity.id
_entity.type
_entity.pdbx_description
1 polymer ?
#
loop_
_entity_poly.entity_id
_entity_poly.type
_entity_poly.pdbx_seq_one_letter_code
_entity_poly.pdbx_strand_id
1 'polypeptide(L)'
;GLETFAQHFTHFTELLYDEYESILKILIFWNQHVNYDVKKVSQRAYDTFLKGIADALKARAEIQDNGVPQRAIKTFKYFVQEFRRKIESPIMEIRDLAMAIRGYRTFASVSKLED
;
A
#
# COMPACT_ATOMS: atom_id res chain seq x y z
N GLY A 1 -2.40 -15.76 10.91
CA GLY A 1 -3.09 -14.91 9.91
C GLY A 1 -2.27 -13.69 9.58
N LEU A 2 -2.48 -12.58 10.29
CA LEU A 2 -1.78 -11.31 10.02
C LEU A 2 -0.25 -11.39 10.12
N GLU A 3 0.29 -12.13 11.09
CA GLU A 3 1.75 -12.31 11.21
C GLU A 3 2.32 -13.06 10.00
N THR A 4 1.69 -14.17 9.59
CA THR A 4 2.06 -14.93 8.40
C THR A 4 2.00 -14.05 7.15
N PHE A 5 0.96 -13.23 7.03
CA PHE A 5 0.85 -12.27 5.94
C PHE A 5 2.00 -11.24 5.97
N ALA A 6 2.31 -10.66 7.13
CA ALA A 6 3.39 -9.71 7.28
C ALA A 6 4.77 -10.27 6.91
N GLN A 7 4.98 -11.57 7.14
CA GLN A 7 6.24 -12.26 6.84
C GLN A 7 6.36 -12.67 5.38
N HIS A 8 5.25 -13.05 4.73
CA HIS A 8 5.31 -13.75 3.44
C HIS A 8 4.60 -13.05 2.28
N PHE A 9 3.88 -11.92 2.49
CA PHE A 9 3.09 -11.28 1.44
C PHE A 9 3.87 -11.02 0.15
N THR A 10 5.16 -10.66 0.24
CA THR A 10 6.00 -10.40 -0.94
C THR A 10 6.10 -11.58 -1.91
N HIS A 11 5.97 -12.83 -1.43
CA HIS A 11 5.94 -14.04 -2.25
C HIS A 11 4.60 -14.23 -2.97
N PHE A 12 3.54 -13.62 -2.45
CA PHE A 12 2.17 -13.73 -2.95
C PHE A 12 1.70 -12.44 -3.65
N THR A 13 2.56 -11.43 -3.80
CA THR A 13 2.19 -10.11 -4.33
C THR A 13 1.47 -10.22 -5.67
N GLU A 14 1.98 -11.02 -6.62
CA GLU A 14 1.35 -11.17 -7.93
C GLU A 14 -0.03 -11.80 -7.86
N LEU A 15 -0.22 -12.81 -6.99
CA LEU A 15 -1.49 -13.51 -6.81
C LEU A 15 -2.55 -12.62 -6.15
N LEU A 16 -2.13 -11.77 -5.23
CA LEU A 16 -3.01 -10.91 -4.43
C LEU A 16 -3.07 -9.48 -4.96
N TYR A 17 -2.38 -9.19 -6.07
CA TYR A 17 -2.29 -7.83 -6.59
C TYR A 17 -3.68 -7.32 -6.95
N ASP A 18 -4.56 -8.13 -7.54
CA ASP A 18 -5.92 -7.72 -7.90
C ASP A 18 -6.78 -7.28 -6.71
N GLU A 19 -6.47 -7.78 -5.52
CA GLU A 19 -7.24 -7.53 -4.30
C GLU A 19 -6.70 -6.35 -3.48
N TYR A 20 -5.86 -5.50 -4.08
CA TYR A 20 -5.13 -4.44 -3.36
C TYR A 20 -6.06 -3.52 -2.55
N GLU A 21 -7.25 -3.20 -3.06
CA GLU A 21 -8.22 -2.33 -2.36
C GLU A 21 -8.80 -3.01 -1.12
N SER A 22 -9.23 -4.26 -1.26
CA SER A 22 -9.81 -5.07 -0.20
C SER A 22 -8.80 -5.29 0.92
N ILE A 23 -7.57 -5.67 0.55
CA ILE A 23 -6.47 -5.91 1.49
C ILE A 23 -6.11 -4.61 2.23
N LEU A 24 -5.98 -3.48 1.52
CA LEU A 24 -5.69 -2.20 2.15
C LEU A 24 -6.73 -1.83 3.22
N LYS A 25 -8.03 -1.97 2.90
CA LYS A 25 -9.13 -1.69 3.84
C LYS A 25 -9.05 -2.56 5.09
N ILE A 26 -8.81 -3.86 4.91
CA ILE A 26 -8.66 -4.82 6.02
C ILE A 26 -7.48 -4.43 6.92
N LEU A 27 -6.33 -4.10 6.33
CA LEU A 27 -5.13 -3.73 7.09
C LEU A 27 -5.29 -2.39 7.84
N ILE A 28 -6.00 -1.42 7.27
CA ILE A 28 -6.35 -0.18 7.95
C ILE A 28 -7.29 -0.47 9.12
N PHE A 29 -8.33 -1.29 8.93
CA PHE A 29 -9.25 -1.69 9.98
C PHE A 29 -8.52 -2.33 11.17
N TRP A 30 -7.63 -3.29 10.92
CA TRP A 30 -6.87 -3.94 11.99
C TRP A 30 -5.86 -3.02 12.69
N ASN A 31 -5.36 -1.97 12.01
CA ASN A 31 -4.55 -0.92 12.64
C ASN A 31 -5.35 -0.04 13.62
N GLN A 32 -6.67 -0.03 13.51
CA GLN A 32 -7.56 0.68 14.43
C GLN A 32 -7.92 -0.12 15.69
N HIS A 33 -7.54 -1.40 15.75
CA HIS A 33 -7.89 -2.30 16.84
C HIS A 33 -7.36 -1.84 18.21
N VAL A 34 -8.10 -2.07 19.30
CA VAL A 34 -7.70 -1.58 20.64
C VAL A 34 -6.46 -2.31 21.17
N ASN A 35 -6.36 -3.62 20.93
CA ASN A 35 -5.23 -4.46 21.34
C ASN A 35 -3.90 -4.01 20.67
N TYR A 36 -2.88 -3.76 21.50
CA TYR A 36 -1.56 -3.28 21.09
C TYR A 36 -0.78 -4.27 20.23
N ASP A 37 -0.82 -5.56 20.55
CA ASP A 37 -0.11 -6.59 19.79
C ASP A 37 -0.71 -6.74 18.40
N VAL A 38 -2.05 -6.71 18.31
CA VAL A 38 -2.77 -6.72 17.03
C VAL A 38 -2.37 -5.49 16.21
N LYS A 39 -2.33 -4.29 16.80
CA LYS A 39 -1.86 -3.07 16.11
C LYS A 39 -0.44 -3.23 15.58
N LYS A 40 0.49 -3.72 16.40
CA LYS A 40 1.89 -3.89 16.02
C LYS A 40 2.07 -4.86 14.86
N VAL A 41 1.36 -5.99 14.89
CA VAL A 41 1.38 -6.98 13.79
C VAL A 41 0.71 -6.39 12.54
N SER A 42 -0.41 -5.68 12.69
CA SER A 42 -1.14 -5.05 11.59
C SER A 42 -0.35 -3.94 10.91
N GLN A 43 0.41 -3.15 11.67
CA GLN A 43 1.31 -2.14 11.12
C GLN A 43 2.41 -2.80 10.28
N ARG A 44 3.02 -3.88 10.78
CA ARG A 44 4.01 -4.65 10.00
C ARG A 44 3.40 -5.24 8.73
N ALA A 45 2.22 -5.84 8.83
CA ALA A 45 1.49 -6.36 7.68
C ALA A 45 1.18 -5.27 6.64
N TYR A 46 0.75 -4.10 7.09
CA TYR A 46 0.51 -2.92 6.26
C TYR A 46 1.78 -2.45 5.55
N ASP A 47 2.89 -2.31 6.28
CA ASP A 47 4.17 -1.86 5.70
C ASP A 47 4.71 -2.88 4.67
N THR A 48 4.64 -4.19 4.96
CA THR A 48 5.03 -5.24 4.00
C THR A 48 4.13 -5.21 2.76
N PHE A 49 2.82 -5.04 2.94
CA PHE A 49 1.86 -4.95 1.84
C PHE A 49 2.18 -3.80 0.90
N LEU A 50 2.31 -2.58 1.45
CA LEU A 50 2.60 -1.40 0.64
C LEU A 50 3.92 -1.52 -0.11
N LYS A 51 4.95 -2.06 0.56
CA LYS A 51 6.24 -2.30 -0.08
C LYS A 51 6.10 -3.31 -1.24
N GLY A 52 5.44 -4.44 -1.01
CA GLY A 52 5.23 -5.45 -2.05
C GLY A 52 4.52 -4.89 -3.28
N ILE A 53 3.45 -4.12 -3.08
CA ILE A 53 2.73 -3.47 -4.20
C ILE A 53 3.62 -2.45 -4.92
N ALA A 54 4.36 -1.61 -4.19
CA ALA A 54 5.26 -0.62 -4.79
C ALA A 54 6.38 -1.28 -5.60
N ASP A 55 6.99 -2.34 -5.08
CA ASP A 55 8.02 -3.12 -5.78
C ASP A 55 7.46 -3.76 -7.05
N ALA A 56 6.25 -4.33 -7.00
CA ALA A 56 5.57 -4.90 -8.18
C ALA A 56 5.24 -3.82 -9.24
N LEU A 57 4.80 -2.64 -8.81
CA LEU A 57 4.56 -1.51 -9.71
C LEU A 57 5.86 -1.04 -10.38
N LYS A 58 6.94 -0.94 -9.60
CA LYS A 58 8.25 -0.53 -10.11
C LYS A 58 8.78 -1.52 -11.15
N ALA A 59 8.70 -2.82 -10.86
CA ALA A 59 9.08 -3.86 -11.82
C ALA A 59 8.28 -3.73 -13.12
N ARG A 60 6.97 -3.49 -13.04
CA ARG A 60 6.11 -3.32 -14.24
C ARG A 60 6.40 -2.04 -15.01
N ALA A 61 6.86 -0.98 -14.34
CA ALA A 61 7.28 0.26 -14.96
C ALA A 61 8.65 0.14 -15.68
N GLU A 62 9.53 -0.75 -15.22
CA GLU A 62 10.87 -0.95 -15.77
C GLU A 62 10.91 -1.92 -16.97
N ILE A 63 9.89 -2.76 -17.15
CA ILE A 63 9.93 -3.91 -18.07
C ILE A 63 9.52 -3.60 -19.53
N GLN A 64 8.97 -2.43 -19.88
CA GLN A 64 8.31 -2.27 -21.19
C GLN A 64 8.83 -1.14 -22.10
N ASP A 65 9.47 -1.54 -23.21
CA ASP A 65 9.59 -0.77 -24.47
C ASP A 65 8.21 -0.39 -25.06
N ASN A 66 7.15 -1.10 -24.66
CA ASN A 66 5.78 -0.98 -25.19
C ASN A 66 4.83 -0.15 -24.32
N GLY A 67 5.36 0.54 -23.30
CA GLY A 67 4.60 1.38 -22.38
C GLY A 67 4.11 0.67 -21.11
N VAL A 68 3.73 1.43 -20.10
CA VAL A 68 3.30 0.91 -18.80
C VAL A 68 1.91 0.27 -18.89
N PRO A 69 1.68 -0.92 -18.29
CA PRO A 69 0.34 -1.52 -18.23
C PRO A 69 -0.68 -0.57 -17.58
N GLN A 70 -1.82 -0.32 -18.23
CA GLN A 70 -2.90 0.54 -17.71
C GLN A 70 -3.34 0.16 -16.28
N ARG A 71 -3.28 -1.14 -15.97
CA ARG A 71 -3.57 -1.68 -14.63
C ARG A 71 -2.58 -1.17 -13.57
N ALA A 72 -1.29 -1.09 -13.88
CA ALA A 72 -0.28 -0.54 -12.97
C ALA A 72 -0.55 0.96 -12.71
N ILE A 73 -0.89 1.72 -13.75
CA ILE A 73 -1.26 3.15 -13.63
C ILE A 73 -2.50 3.31 -12.74
N LYS A 74 -3.54 2.50 -12.94
CA LYS A 74 -4.77 2.55 -12.12
C LYS A 74 -4.48 2.24 -10.65
N THR A 75 -3.71 1.19 -10.37
CA THR A 75 -3.35 0.85 -8.98
C THR A 75 -2.50 1.95 -8.34
N PHE A 76 -1.50 2.47 -9.05
CA PHE A 76 -0.68 3.57 -8.55
C PHE A 76 -1.54 4.80 -8.20
N LYS A 77 -2.41 5.22 -9.13
CA LYS A 77 -3.33 6.35 -8.90
C LYS A 77 -4.25 6.12 -7.70
N TYR A 78 -4.77 4.90 -7.53
CA TYR A 78 -5.58 4.56 -6.35
C TYR A 78 -4.83 4.84 -5.05
N PHE A 79 -3.61 4.32 -4.89
CA PHE A 79 -2.84 4.50 -3.66
C PHE A 79 -2.47 5.97 -3.41
N VAL A 80 -2.01 6.68 -4.45
CA VAL A 80 -1.67 8.11 -4.33
C VAL A 80 -2.88 8.94 -3.91
N GLN A 81 -4.04 8.71 -4.55
CA GLN A 81 -5.28 9.41 -4.20
C GLN A 81 -5.76 9.07 -2.79
N GLU A 82 -5.72 7.80 -2.40
CA GLU A 82 -6.11 7.36 -1.06
C GLU A 82 -5.25 8.02 0.03
N PHE A 83 -3.92 8.07 -0.15
CA PHE A 83 -3.03 8.70 0.83
C PHE A 83 -3.15 10.22 0.83
N ARG A 84 -3.24 10.84 -0.34
CA ARG A 84 -3.42 12.29 -0.45
C ARG A 84 -4.71 12.76 0.21
N ARG A 85 -5.83 12.07 -0.06
CA ARG A 85 -7.12 12.33 0.59
C ARG A 85 -7.04 12.26 2.11
N LYS A 86 -6.26 11.31 2.64
CA LYS A 86 -6.04 11.18 4.08
C LYS A 86 -5.18 12.33 4.63
N ILE A 87 -4.10 12.70 3.94
CA ILE A 87 -3.20 13.80 4.35
C ILE A 87 -3.93 15.15 4.36
N GLU A 88 -4.80 15.40 3.37
CA GLU A 88 -5.55 16.64 3.24
C GLU A 88 -6.77 16.72 4.20
N SER A 89 -7.07 15.65 4.94
CA SER A 89 -8.20 15.61 5.86
C SER A 89 -7.88 16.35 7.18
N PRO A 90 -8.65 17.39 7.55
CA PRO A 90 -8.36 18.21 8.73
C PRO A 90 -8.71 17.57 10.07
N ILE A 91 -9.39 16.42 10.08
CA ILE A 91 -9.95 15.76 11.29
C ILE A 91 -9.30 14.39 11.52
N MET A 92 -8.09 14.16 11.00
CA MET A 92 -7.45 12.85 11.06
C MET A 92 -6.67 12.63 12.36
N GLU A 93 -6.82 11.45 12.94
CA GLU A 93 -5.96 10.96 14.02
C GLU A 93 -4.48 10.95 13.58
N ILE A 94 -3.56 11.35 14.47
CA ILE A 94 -2.13 11.47 14.15
C ILE A 94 -1.52 10.17 13.61
N ARG A 95 -2.02 9.02 14.07
CA ARG A 95 -1.62 7.70 13.56
C ARG A 95 -1.99 7.52 12.09
N ASP A 96 -3.23 7.84 11.74
CA ASP A 96 -3.77 7.61 10.40
C ASP A 96 -3.08 8.57 9.40
N LEU A 97 -2.75 9.79 9.84
CA LEU A 97 -1.90 10.71 9.11
C LEU A 97 -0.48 10.15 8.91
N ALA A 98 0.14 9.62 9.97
CA ALA A 98 1.47 9.01 9.86
C ALA A 98 1.49 7.80 8.92
N MET A 99 0.44 6.97 8.93
CA MET A 99 0.28 5.87 7.98
C MET A 99 0.16 6.39 6.54
N ALA A 100 -0.66 7.44 6.32
CA ALA A 100 -0.83 8.03 4.99
C ALA A 100 0.47 8.66 4.46
N ILE A 101 1.21 9.41 5.28
CA ILE A 101 2.51 9.98 4.89
C ILE A 101 3.51 8.88 4.52
N ARG A 102 3.59 7.80 5.33
CA ARG A 102 4.46 6.66 5.02
C ARG A 102 4.06 5.97 3.72
N GLY A 103 2.76 5.76 3.51
CA GLY A 103 2.25 5.16 2.29
C GLY A 103 2.56 6.03 1.06
N TYR A 104 2.29 7.32 1.13
CA TYR A 104 2.61 8.27 0.07
C TYR A 104 4.11 8.23 -0.27
N ARG A 105 4.99 8.27 0.74
CA ARG A 105 6.44 8.16 0.55
C ARG A 105 6.86 6.85 -0.11
N THR A 106 6.26 5.72 0.25
CA THR A 106 6.56 4.42 -0.37
C THR A 106 6.28 4.46 -1.88
N PHE A 107 5.14 5.02 -2.28
CA PHE A 107 4.73 5.08 -3.68
C PHE A 107 5.41 6.21 -4.47
N ALA A 108 5.92 7.25 -3.82
CA ALA A 108 6.71 8.30 -4.47
C ALA A 108 7.97 7.76 -5.18
N SER A 109 8.49 6.60 -4.74
CA SER A 109 9.60 5.90 -5.41
C SER A 109 9.25 5.32 -6.78
N VAL A 110 7.96 5.25 -7.10
CA VAL A 110 7.39 4.70 -8.34
C VAL A 110 6.85 5.81 -9.26
N SER A 111 7.31 7.06 -9.05
CA SER A 111 6.80 8.26 -9.73
C SER A 111 6.92 8.28 -11.25
N LYS A 112 7.70 7.37 -11.86
CA LYS A 112 7.71 7.16 -13.32
C LYS A 112 6.34 6.75 -13.90
N LEU A 113 5.36 6.43 -13.04
CA LEU A 113 3.98 6.14 -13.40
C LEU A 113 3.07 7.38 -13.44
N GLU A 114 3.59 8.57 -13.09
CA GLU A 114 2.83 9.83 -13.14
C GLU A 114 2.85 10.51 -14.52
N ASP A 115 3.89 10.26 -15.32
CA ASP A 115 4.08 10.78 -16.69
C ASP A 115 3.52 9.80 -17.75
#